data_AF-A0A2H5YZE1-F1
#
_entry.id   AF-A0A2H5YZE1-F1
#
_cell.length_a   1.000
_cell.length_b   1.000
_cell.length_c   1.000
_cell.angle_alpha   90.00
_cell.angle_beta   90.00
_cell.angle_gamma   90.00
#
_symmetry.space_group_name_H-M   'P 1'
#
loop_
_entity.id
_entity.type
_entity.pdbx_description
1 polymer ?
#
loop_
_entity_poly.entity_id
_entity_poly.type
_entity_poly.pdbx_seq_one_letter_code
_entity_poly.pdbx_strand_id
1 'polypeptide(L)'
;MPAEDADGFLTQEELEQALAQAHAERQQAPFSAAGCRLDLFADETGARAAFQALTGASPGQRLPHRGRGDESVLLLAPAAIPGFARLTLWFRRDTVVAAVSAIAACDPTDPASCAGVRERTESLAALLLRRIDARVPALAPPPPVAADPRSMIEARCPERDYTSCVAEALAVLATGEPTTLCVSPYGEWRFVPPPSDRRAGMCPDEWDAVASFPLASG
;
A
#
# COMPACT_ATOMS: atom_id res chain seq x y z
N MET A 1 29.19 33.37 1.07
CA MET A 1 27.99 33.91 0.39
C MET A 1 28.04 33.37 -1.02
N PRO A 2 27.03 32.63 -1.49
CA PRO A 2 27.01 32.24 -2.89
C PRO A 2 26.76 33.49 -3.74
N ALA A 3 27.47 33.58 -4.86
CA ALA A 3 27.26 34.62 -5.84
C ALA A 3 25.99 34.26 -6.62
N GLU A 4 24.91 35.01 -6.40
CA GLU A 4 23.81 35.07 -7.36
C GLU A 4 24.35 35.74 -8.61
N ASP A 5 24.59 34.97 -9.67
CA ASP A 5 24.76 35.53 -11.01
C ASP A 5 23.43 36.18 -11.42
N ALA A 6 23.52 37.45 -11.79
CA ALA A 6 22.44 38.43 -11.89
C ALA A 6 21.41 38.18 -13.02
N ASP A 7 21.41 36.99 -13.63
CA ASP A 7 20.55 36.65 -14.78
C ASP A 7 19.48 35.59 -14.45
N GLY A 8 19.45 35.05 -13.23
CA GLY A 8 18.44 34.08 -12.80
C GLY A 8 18.53 32.71 -13.48
N PHE A 9 19.63 32.44 -14.18
CA PHE A 9 19.95 31.13 -14.76
C PHE A 9 21.02 30.45 -13.92
N LEU A 10 20.81 29.18 -13.58
CA LEU A 10 21.82 28.34 -12.93
C LEU A 10 23.02 28.17 -13.87
N THR A 11 24.23 28.29 -13.34
CA THR A 11 25.43 27.89 -14.06
C THR A 11 25.40 26.39 -14.35
N GLN A 12 26.18 25.90 -15.32
CA GLN A 12 26.19 24.48 -15.67
C GLN A 12 26.57 23.58 -14.47
N GLU A 13 27.51 24.02 -13.64
CA GLU A 13 27.94 23.30 -12.44
C GLU A 13 26.84 23.26 -11.37
N GLU A 14 26.14 24.37 -11.15
CA GLU A 14 24.98 24.42 -10.25
C GLU A 14 23.80 23.59 -10.75
N LEU A 15 23.60 23.50 -12.06
CA LEU A 15 22.58 22.64 -12.66
C LEU A 15 22.92 21.16 -12.47
N GLU A 16 24.18 20.77 -12.71
CA GLU A 16 24.65 19.40 -12.47
C GLU A 16 24.53 19.01 -10.99
N GLN A 17 24.88 19.94 -10.08
CA GLN A 17 24.75 19.73 -8.64
C GLN A 17 23.27 19.62 -8.21
N ALA A 18 22.40 20.49 -8.72
CA ALA A 18 20.96 20.45 -8.45
C ALA A 18 20.32 19.17 -8.98
N LEU A 19 20.73 18.70 -10.17
CA LEU A 19 20.27 17.42 -10.73
C LEU A 19 20.77 16.23 -9.91
N ALA A 20 22.02 16.23 -9.47
CA ALA A 20 22.57 15.19 -8.60
C ALA A 20 21.85 15.14 -7.25
N GLN A 21 21.57 16.30 -6.66
CA GLN A 21 20.81 16.41 -5.42
C GLN A 21 19.36 15.91 -5.60
N ALA A 22 18.65 16.36 -6.64
CA ALA A 22 17.30 15.89 -6.94
C ALA A 22 17.24 14.38 -7.21
N HIS A 23 18.30 13.83 -7.83
CA HIS A 23 18.43 12.39 -8.03
C HIS A 23 18.64 11.64 -6.72
N ALA A 24 19.51 12.13 -5.84
CA ALA A 24 19.73 11.57 -4.51
C ALA A 24 18.45 11.62 -3.66
N GLU A 25 17.73 12.74 -3.67
CA GLU A 25 16.44 12.88 -2.97
C GLU A 25 15.40 11.88 -3.50
N ARG A 26 15.33 11.66 -4.82
CA ARG A 26 14.46 10.64 -5.42
C ARG A 26 14.84 9.22 -5.05
N GLN A 27 16.12 8.91 -4.93
CA GLN A 27 16.58 7.59 -4.49
C GLN A 27 16.31 7.34 -3.01
N GLN A 28 16.33 8.41 -2.19
CA GLN A 28 15.96 8.35 -0.77
C GLN A 28 14.44 8.29 -0.56
N ALA A 29 13.65 8.74 -1.54
CA ALA A 29 12.20 8.64 -1.46
C ALA A 29 11.75 7.16 -1.46
N PRO A 30 10.93 6.73 -0.49
CA PRO A 30 10.50 5.34 -0.41
C PRO A 30 9.63 4.90 -1.60
N PHE A 31 9.10 5.85 -2.37
CA PHE A 31 8.35 5.62 -3.60
C PHE A 31 8.40 6.87 -4.49
N SER A 32 8.35 6.66 -5.80
CA SER A 32 8.32 7.75 -6.79
C SER A 32 6.95 7.94 -7.43
N ALA A 33 6.15 6.87 -7.51
CA ALA A 33 4.81 6.92 -8.06
C ALA A 33 3.98 5.73 -7.57
N ALA A 34 2.67 5.94 -7.47
CA ALA A 34 1.68 4.88 -7.31
C ALA A 34 0.47 5.16 -8.22
N GLY A 35 -0.11 4.11 -8.78
CA GLY A 35 -1.27 4.20 -9.66
C GLY A 35 -2.24 3.07 -9.39
N CYS A 36 -3.54 3.35 -9.59
CA CYS A 36 -4.57 2.33 -9.56
C CYS A 36 -5.30 2.29 -10.90
N ARG A 37 -5.75 1.09 -11.27
CA ARG A 37 -6.61 0.84 -12.42
C ARG A 37 -7.80 0.03 -11.97
N LEU A 38 -8.96 0.36 -12.52
CA LEU A 38 -10.22 -0.31 -12.26
C LEU A 38 -10.99 -0.41 -13.56
N ASP A 39 -11.31 -1.63 -13.97
CA ASP A 39 -12.12 -1.94 -15.14
C ASP A 39 -13.34 -2.75 -14.69
N LEU A 40 -14.53 -2.34 -15.13
CA LEU A 40 -15.81 -2.99 -14.83
C LEU A 40 -16.29 -3.69 -16.10
N PHE A 41 -16.69 -4.95 -15.96
CA PHE A 41 -17.18 -5.77 -17.07
C PHE A 41 -18.66 -6.11 -16.89
N ALA A 42 -19.32 -6.44 -18.00
CA ALA A 42 -20.73 -6.83 -17.96
C ALA A 42 -20.96 -8.19 -17.29
N ASP A 43 -19.97 -9.09 -17.38
CA ASP A 43 -20.05 -10.44 -16.81
C ASP A 43 -18.68 -10.96 -16.35
N GLU A 44 -18.71 -12.02 -15.53
CA GLU A 44 -17.52 -12.67 -14.97
C GLU A 44 -16.61 -13.28 -16.04
N THR A 45 -17.17 -13.75 -17.16
CA THR A 45 -16.40 -14.38 -18.22
C THR A 45 -15.52 -13.36 -18.93
N GLY A 46 -16.08 -12.19 -19.24
CA GLY A 46 -15.36 -11.04 -19.78
C GLY A 46 -14.31 -10.52 -18.82
N ALA A 47 -14.64 -10.39 -17.53
CA ALA A 47 -13.67 -9.98 -16.50
C ALA A 47 -12.50 -10.97 -16.39
N ARG A 48 -12.76 -12.27 -16.40
CA ARG A 48 -11.72 -13.30 -16.34
C ARG A 48 -10.83 -13.30 -17.59
N ALA A 49 -11.42 -13.19 -18.78
CA ALA A 49 -10.66 -13.08 -20.02
C ALA A 49 -9.76 -11.83 -20.04
N ALA A 50 -10.29 -10.69 -19.59
CA ALA A 50 -9.54 -9.45 -19.48
C ALA A 50 -8.41 -9.55 -18.44
N PHE A 51 -8.66 -10.15 -17.28
CA PHE A 51 -7.64 -10.40 -16.26
C PHE A 51 -6.47 -11.23 -16.83
N GLN A 52 -6.76 -12.31 -17.54
CA GLN A 52 -5.74 -13.15 -18.18
C GLN A 52 -4.95 -12.39 -19.25
N ALA A 53 -5.63 -11.61 -20.10
CA ALA A 53 -4.97 -10.80 -21.13
C ALA A 53 -4.09 -9.70 -20.54
N LEU A 54 -4.59 -8.96 -19.54
CA LEU A 54 -3.87 -7.85 -18.90
C LEU A 54 -2.67 -8.36 -18.10
N THR A 55 -2.82 -9.45 -17.35
CA THR A 55 -1.70 -10.07 -16.62
C THR A 55 -0.69 -10.71 -17.56
N GLY A 56 -1.12 -11.33 -18.66
CA GLY A 56 -0.23 -11.92 -19.67
C GLY A 56 0.54 -10.88 -20.49
N ALA A 57 -0.04 -9.70 -20.73
CA ALA A 57 0.63 -8.59 -21.41
C ALA A 57 1.49 -7.73 -20.46
N SER A 58 1.30 -7.85 -19.15
CA SER A 58 2.07 -7.10 -18.17
C SER A 58 3.48 -7.69 -18.03
N PRO A 59 4.55 -6.90 -18.24
CA PRO A 59 5.90 -7.40 -18.10
C PRO A 59 6.23 -7.67 -16.63
N GLY A 60 7.17 -8.59 -16.40
CA GLY A 60 7.77 -8.83 -15.10
C GLY A 60 7.80 -10.30 -14.68
N GLN A 61 8.58 -10.56 -13.65
CA GLN A 61 8.59 -11.85 -12.97
C GLN A 61 7.45 -11.92 -11.96
N ARG A 62 6.84 -13.10 -11.83
CA ARG A 62 5.81 -13.35 -10.81
C ARG A 62 6.47 -13.48 -9.45
N LEU A 63 5.93 -12.75 -8.47
CA LEU A 63 6.35 -12.86 -7.08
C LEU A 63 5.28 -13.54 -6.24
N PRO A 64 5.65 -14.23 -5.15
CA PRO A 64 4.70 -14.64 -4.12
C PRO A 64 4.01 -13.41 -3.52
N HIS A 65 2.71 -13.52 -3.31
CA HIS A 65 1.86 -12.46 -2.73
C HIS A 65 0.67 -13.06 -1.99
N ARG A 66 0.01 -12.21 -1.20
CA ARG A 66 -1.27 -12.56 -0.56
C ARG A 66 -2.40 -12.52 -1.58
N GLY A 67 -3.25 -13.56 -1.57
CA GLY A 67 -4.44 -13.63 -2.43
C GLY A 67 -5.33 -12.39 -2.26
N ARG A 68 -5.82 -11.84 -3.37
CA ARG A 68 -6.74 -10.68 -3.41
C ARG A 68 -7.87 -11.02 -4.38
N GLY A 69 -9.11 -10.72 -3.98
CA GLY A 69 -10.29 -11.07 -4.76
C GLY A 69 -10.39 -12.58 -5.02
N ASP A 70 -10.92 -12.94 -6.18
CA ASP A 70 -11.07 -14.32 -6.62
C ASP A 70 -9.76 -14.88 -7.21
N GLU A 71 -9.00 -14.01 -7.89
CA GLU A 71 -7.73 -14.31 -8.56
C GLU A 71 -6.81 -13.10 -8.46
N SER A 72 -5.51 -13.32 -8.20
CA SER A 72 -4.53 -12.22 -8.21
C SER A 72 -3.14 -12.66 -8.62
N VAL A 73 -2.37 -11.73 -9.19
CA VAL A 73 -0.97 -11.92 -9.60
C VAL A 73 -0.18 -10.67 -9.25
N LEU A 74 0.96 -10.85 -8.57
CA LEU A 74 1.95 -9.81 -8.34
C LEU A 74 3.12 -9.96 -9.33
N LEU A 75 3.44 -8.88 -10.04
CA LEU A 75 4.53 -8.82 -11.01
C LEU A 75 5.56 -7.77 -10.60
N LEU A 76 6.85 -8.10 -10.72
CA LEU A 76 7.99 -7.20 -10.55
C LEU A 76 8.72 -7.04 -11.89
N ALA A 77 8.88 -5.79 -12.34
CA ALA A 77 9.58 -5.45 -13.57
C ALA A 77 10.48 -4.23 -13.37
N PRO A 78 11.51 -4.03 -14.21
CA PRO A 78 12.20 -2.75 -14.30
C PRO A 78 11.21 -1.61 -14.59
N ALA A 79 11.38 -0.47 -13.93
CA ALA A 79 10.65 0.74 -14.29
C ALA A 79 11.29 1.41 -15.51
N ALA A 80 10.56 2.34 -16.13
CA ALA A 80 11.12 3.20 -17.18
C ALA A 80 12.20 4.18 -16.66
N ILE A 81 12.37 4.27 -15.34
CA ILE A 81 13.33 5.13 -14.66
C ILE A 81 14.52 4.24 -14.23
N PRO A 82 15.76 4.54 -14.66
CA PRO A 82 16.93 3.77 -14.26
C PRO A 82 17.11 3.71 -12.74
N GLY A 83 17.40 2.51 -12.21
CA GLY A 83 17.55 2.28 -10.76
C GLY A 83 16.23 2.08 -10.00
N PHE A 84 15.09 2.04 -10.70
CA PHE A 84 13.79 1.81 -10.10
C PHE A 84 13.15 0.54 -10.65
N ALA A 85 12.35 -0.10 -9.80
CA ALA A 85 11.48 -1.19 -10.18
C ALA A 85 10.02 -0.79 -10.03
N ARG A 86 9.16 -1.48 -10.78
CA ARG A 86 7.70 -1.39 -10.69
C ARG A 86 7.16 -2.71 -10.18
N LEU A 87 6.35 -2.65 -9.13
CA LEU A 87 5.44 -3.73 -8.78
C LEU A 87 4.05 -3.43 -9.29
N THR A 88 3.39 -4.44 -9.82
CA THR A 88 1.98 -4.37 -10.21
C THR A 88 1.24 -5.58 -9.66
N LEU A 89 0.28 -5.35 -8.76
CA LEU A 89 -0.62 -6.37 -8.25
C LEU A 89 -1.94 -6.24 -9.00
N TRP A 90 -2.21 -7.21 -9.88
CA TRP A 90 -3.49 -7.38 -10.54
C TRP A 90 -4.37 -8.29 -9.70
N PHE A 91 -5.66 -7.98 -9.63
CA PHE A 91 -6.65 -8.88 -9.04
C PHE A 91 -8.00 -8.76 -9.74
N ARG A 92 -8.77 -9.84 -9.70
CA ARG A 92 -10.15 -9.92 -10.18
C ARG A 92 -11.08 -10.16 -9.00
N ARG A 93 -12.22 -9.48 -8.99
CA ARG A 93 -13.31 -9.70 -8.06
C ARG A 93 -14.62 -9.69 -8.84
N ASP A 94 -15.22 -10.86 -9.02
CA ASP A 94 -16.47 -11.03 -9.78
C ASP A 94 -16.30 -10.43 -11.21
N THR A 95 -17.11 -9.42 -11.55
CA THR A 95 -17.08 -8.65 -12.81
C THR A 95 -16.04 -7.51 -12.85
N VAL A 96 -15.21 -7.36 -11.82
CA VAL A 96 -14.24 -6.26 -11.69
C VAL A 96 -12.82 -6.76 -11.86
N VAL A 97 -12.02 -6.07 -12.68
CA VAL A 97 -10.56 -6.25 -12.75
C VAL A 97 -9.88 -4.99 -12.27
N ALA A 98 -8.95 -5.12 -11.34
CA ALA A 98 -8.24 -4.01 -10.76
C ALA A 98 -6.73 -4.26 -10.73
N ALA A 99 -5.97 -3.17 -10.70
CA ALA A 99 -4.55 -3.21 -10.46
C ALA A 99 -4.12 -2.08 -9.55
N VAL A 100 -3.13 -2.37 -8.71
CA VAL A 100 -2.31 -1.36 -8.04
C VAL A 100 -0.89 -1.51 -8.54
N SER A 101 -0.27 -0.39 -8.87
CA SER A 101 1.15 -0.33 -9.21
C SER A 101 1.88 0.68 -8.35
N ALA A 102 3.11 0.35 -7.96
CA ALA A 102 4.01 1.24 -7.24
C ALA A 102 5.41 1.18 -7.85
N ILE A 103 6.10 2.32 -7.87
CA ILE A 103 7.47 2.47 -8.35
C ILE A 103 8.35 2.93 -7.19
N ALA A 104 9.46 2.23 -6.96
CA ALA A 104 10.42 2.56 -5.92
C ALA A 104 11.85 2.20 -6.35
N ALA A 105 12.84 2.80 -5.67
CA ALA A 105 14.24 2.50 -5.86
C ALA A 105 14.53 1.12 -5.24
N CYS A 106 14.67 0.10 -6.09
CA CYS A 106 15.08 -1.25 -5.71
C CYS A 106 15.50 -2.01 -6.97
N ASP A 107 16.19 -3.13 -6.80
CA ASP A 107 16.69 -3.95 -7.90
C ASP A 107 15.61 -4.94 -8.37
N PRO A 108 15.11 -4.84 -9.62
CA PRO A 108 14.08 -5.74 -10.14
C PRO A 108 14.58 -7.20 -10.30
N THR A 109 15.90 -7.43 -10.26
CA THR A 109 16.52 -8.76 -10.32
C THR A 109 16.73 -9.39 -8.95
N ASP A 110 16.68 -8.60 -7.88
CA ASP A 110 16.68 -9.05 -6.49
C ASP A 110 15.35 -8.69 -5.80
N PRO A 111 14.36 -9.59 -5.78
CA PRO A 111 13.06 -9.36 -5.15
C PRO A 111 13.14 -8.97 -3.67
N ALA A 112 14.20 -9.38 -2.95
CA ALA A 112 14.35 -9.06 -1.53
C ALA A 112 14.59 -7.56 -1.33
N SER A 113 15.37 -6.93 -2.22
CA SER A 113 15.58 -5.47 -2.23
C SER A 113 14.28 -4.68 -2.39
N CYS A 114 13.25 -5.27 -3.01
CA CYS A 114 11.95 -4.65 -3.24
C CYS A 114 10.88 -4.99 -2.16
N ALA A 115 11.27 -5.55 -1.01
CA ALA A 115 10.31 -5.99 0.01
C ALA A 115 9.37 -4.88 0.51
N GLY A 116 9.89 -3.68 0.79
CA GLY A 116 9.08 -2.56 1.29
C GLY A 116 8.03 -2.06 0.30
N VAL A 117 8.40 -1.92 -0.98
CA VAL A 117 7.46 -1.51 -2.04
C VAL A 117 6.45 -2.64 -2.34
N ARG A 118 6.84 -3.91 -2.21
CA ARG A 118 5.91 -5.05 -2.28
C ARG A 118 4.84 -4.96 -1.19
N GLU A 119 5.24 -4.83 0.07
CA GLU A 119 4.30 -4.74 1.19
C GLU A 119 3.31 -3.58 1.03
N ARG A 120 3.80 -2.45 0.52
CA ARG A 120 2.97 -1.28 0.25
C ARG A 120 1.99 -1.53 -0.90
N THR A 121 2.43 -2.17 -1.98
CA THR A 121 1.58 -2.55 -3.12
C THR A 121 0.48 -3.49 -2.65
N GLU A 122 0.81 -4.47 -1.81
CA GLU A 122 -0.16 -5.41 -1.23
C GLU A 122 -1.16 -4.72 -0.30
N SER A 123 -0.72 -3.77 0.53
CA SER A 123 -1.60 -2.97 1.39
C SER A 123 -2.57 -2.14 0.54
N LEU A 124 -2.07 -1.42 -0.45
CA LEU A 124 -2.91 -0.60 -1.34
C LEU A 124 -3.91 -1.45 -2.12
N ALA A 125 -3.54 -2.66 -2.55
CA ALA A 125 -4.44 -3.61 -3.18
C ALA A 125 -5.55 -4.08 -2.22
N ALA A 126 -5.22 -4.34 -0.95
CA ALA A 126 -6.23 -4.67 0.06
C ALA A 126 -7.23 -3.53 0.28
N LEU A 127 -6.73 -2.29 0.36
CA LEU A 127 -7.59 -1.11 0.48
C LEU A 127 -8.50 -0.95 -0.75
N LEU A 128 -7.96 -1.13 -1.95
CA LEU A 128 -8.75 -1.04 -3.18
C LEU A 128 -9.82 -2.13 -3.24
N LEU A 129 -9.48 -3.37 -2.89
CA LEU A 129 -10.45 -4.47 -2.80
C LEU A 129 -11.56 -4.16 -1.79
N ARG A 130 -11.22 -3.68 -0.58
CA ARG A 130 -12.20 -3.27 0.44
C ARG A 130 -13.16 -2.20 -0.09
N ARG A 131 -12.64 -1.24 -0.86
CA ARG A 131 -13.47 -0.20 -1.49
C ARG A 131 -14.36 -0.75 -2.60
N ILE A 132 -13.87 -1.71 -3.39
CA ILE A 132 -14.67 -2.40 -4.42
C ILE A 132 -15.82 -3.15 -3.75
N ASP A 133 -15.54 -3.99 -2.76
CA ASP A 133 -16.56 -4.77 -2.05
C ASP A 133 -17.61 -3.88 -1.35
N ALA A 134 -17.23 -2.69 -0.88
CA ALA A 134 -18.14 -1.75 -0.23
C ALA A 134 -18.97 -0.89 -1.19
N ARG A 135 -18.54 -0.73 -2.45
CA ARG A 135 -19.10 0.29 -3.37
C ARG A 135 -19.66 -0.27 -4.66
N VAL A 136 -19.22 -1.45 -5.10
CA VAL A 136 -19.76 -2.08 -6.31
C VAL A 136 -20.97 -2.92 -5.91
N PRO A 137 -22.17 -2.56 -6.38
CA PRO A 137 -23.39 -3.29 -6.06
C PRO A 137 -23.38 -4.68 -6.70
N ALA A 138 -24.11 -5.61 -6.06
CA ALA A 138 -24.35 -6.97 -6.56
C ALA A 138 -23.10 -7.88 -6.69
N LEU A 139 -21.96 -7.49 -6.11
CA LEU A 139 -20.87 -8.44 -5.90
C LEU A 139 -21.33 -9.56 -4.98
N ALA A 140 -20.85 -10.78 -5.24
CA ALA A 140 -20.97 -11.87 -4.28
C ALA A 140 -20.41 -11.44 -2.89
N PRO A 141 -20.75 -12.13 -1.79
CA PRO A 141 -20.04 -11.94 -0.53
C PRO A 141 -18.53 -12.15 -0.72
N PRO A 142 -17.66 -11.35 -0.07
CA PRO A 142 -16.22 -11.55 -0.18
C PRO A 142 -15.86 -12.96 0.28
N PRO A 143 -14.93 -13.64 -0.41
CA PRO A 143 -14.45 -14.94 0.05
C PRO A 143 -13.87 -14.79 1.47
N PRO A 144 -13.98 -15.83 2.31
CA PRO A 144 -13.42 -15.78 3.66
C PRO A 144 -11.93 -15.45 3.59
N VAL A 145 -11.56 -14.31 4.18
CA VAL A 145 -10.16 -13.89 4.27
C VAL A 145 -9.46 -14.78 5.28
N ALA A 146 -8.22 -15.18 5.00
CA ALA A 146 -7.40 -15.89 5.97
C ALA A 146 -7.37 -15.10 7.29
N ALA A 147 -7.62 -15.78 8.41
CA ALA A 147 -7.58 -15.20 9.75
C ALA A 147 -6.12 -15.02 10.21
N ASP A 148 -5.30 -14.36 9.38
CA ASP A 148 -3.93 -14.04 9.74
C ASP A 148 -3.83 -12.59 10.26
N PRO A 149 -2.84 -12.29 11.12
CA PRO A 149 -2.77 -11.01 11.81
C PRO A 149 -2.74 -9.80 10.88
N ARG A 150 -2.11 -9.93 9.71
CA ARG A 150 -2.03 -8.82 8.76
C ARG A 150 -3.37 -8.56 8.08
N SER A 151 -4.11 -9.60 7.71
CA SER A 151 -5.46 -9.42 7.16
C SER A 151 -6.41 -8.77 8.16
N MET A 152 -6.28 -9.08 9.45
CA MET A 152 -7.02 -8.38 10.51
C MET A 152 -6.62 -6.91 10.61
N ILE A 153 -5.32 -6.59 10.56
CA ILE A 153 -4.81 -5.21 10.55
C ILE A 153 -5.34 -4.42 9.34
N GLU A 154 -5.24 -4.99 8.14
CA GLU A 154 -5.73 -4.41 6.89
C GLU A 154 -7.23 -4.07 6.97
N ALA A 155 -8.04 -4.90 7.64
CA ALA A 155 -9.46 -4.64 7.84
C ALA A 155 -9.74 -3.46 8.80
N ARG A 156 -8.87 -3.20 9.78
CA ARG A 156 -9.08 -2.20 10.85
C ARG A 156 -8.47 -0.84 10.59
N CYS A 157 -7.41 -0.77 9.77
CA CYS A 157 -6.76 0.51 9.47
C CYS A 157 -7.70 1.47 8.71
N PRO A 158 -7.73 2.76 9.10
CA PRO A 158 -8.51 3.78 8.41
C PRO A 158 -7.94 4.04 7.01
N GLU A 159 -8.76 4.62 6.13
CA GLU A 159 -8.34 4.89 4.75
C GLU A 159 -7.28 5.98 4.65
N ARG A 160 -7.34 6.98 5.54
CA ARG A 160 -6.34 8.05 5.63
C ARG A 160 -5.04 7.47 6.18
N ASP A 161 -3.94 7.69 5.44
CA ASP A 161 -2.61 7.17 5.76
C ASP A 161 -2.58 5.64 5.98
N TYR A 162 -3.44 4.92 5.25
CA TYR A 162 -3.67 3.48 5.39
C TYR A 162 -2.37 2.65 5.39
N THR A 163 -1.45 2.90 4.45
CA THR A 163 -0.22 2.11 4.34
C THR A 163 0.70 2.30 5.54
N SER A 164 0.70 3.51 6.13
CA SER A 164 1.46 3.82 7.33
C SER A 164 0.82 3.16 8.55
N CYS A 165 -0.52 3.21 8.67
CA CYS A 165 -1.23 2.48 9.72
C CYS A 165 -0.92 0.99 9.70
N VAL A 166 -0.96 0.35 8.52
CA VAL A 166 -0.67 -1.09 8.41
C VAL A 166 0.77 -1.39 8.82
N ALA A 167 1.74 -0.58 8.40
CA ALA A 167 3.14 -0.78 8.75
C ALA A 167 3.38 -0.63 10.26
N GLU A 168 2.83 0.43 10.88
CA GLU A 168 2.96 0.66 12.32
C GLU A 168 2.21 -0.39 13.13
N ALA A 169 1.02 -0.83 12.71
CA ALA A 169 0.29 -1.91 13.36
C ALA A 169 1.08 -3.23 13.38
N LEU A 170 1.78 -3.55 12.28
CA LEU A 170 2.63 -4.74 12.20
C LEU A 170 3.84 -4.61 13.12
N ALA A 171 4.43 -3.41 13.23
CA ALA A 171 5.51 -3.15 14.16
C ALA A 171 5.04 -3.27 15.62
N VAL A 172 3.89 -2.70 15.98
CA VAL A 172 3.26 -2.83 17.31
C VAL A 172 2.91 -4.28 17.62
N LEU A 173 2.40 -5.03 16.64
CA LEU A 173 2.14 -6.46 16.84
C LEU A 173 3.43 -7.24 17.15
N ALA A 174 4.56 -6.87 16.51
CA ALA A 174 5.85 -7.51 16.74
C ALA A 174 6.47 -7.19 18.11
N THR A 175 6.11 -6.08 18.75
CA THR A 175 6.57 -5.78 20.13
C THR A 175 5.84 -6.63 21.16
N GLY A 176 4.60 -7.05 20.87
CA GLY A 176 3.76 -7.84 21.78
C GLY A 176 3.18 -7.05 22.95
N GLU A 177 3.43 -5.74 23.00
CA GLU A 177 2.92 -4.88 24.06
C GLU A 177 1.42 -4.58 23.85
N PRO A 178 0.62 -4.66 24.92
CA PRO A 178 -0.80 -4.34 24.82
C PRO A 178 -0.96 -2.90 24.34
N THR A 179 -1.71 -2.68 23.26
CA THR A 179 -1.86 -1.37 22.62
C THR A 179 -3.20 -1.28 21.91
N THR A 180 -3.82 -0.11 21.85
CA THR A 180 -5.09 0.10 21.13
C THR A 180 -4.89 1.04 19.95
N LEU A 181 -5.42 0.67 18.77
CA LEU A 181 -5.54 1.59 17.64
C LEU A 181 -6.78 2.46 17.84
N CYS A 182 -6.55 3.76 17.99
CA CYS A 182 -7.59 4.77 18.12
C CYS A 182 -7.70 5.58 16.83
N VAL A 183 -8.93 5.84 16.37
CA VAL A 183 -9.20 6.61 15.15
C VAL A 183 -10.13 7.77 15.48
N SER A 184 -9.78 8.96 14.98
CA SER A 184 -10.58 10.17 15.14
C SER A 184 -11.73 10.23 14.13
N PRO A 185 -12.77 11.06 14.36
CA PRO A 185 -13.83 11.30 13.39
C PRO A 185 -13.33 11.85 12.04
N TYR A 186 -12.14 12.48 12.05
CA TYR A 186 -11.47 13.04 10.87
C TYR A 186 -10.47 12.08 10.21
N GLY A 187 -10.44 10.81 10.66
CA GLY A 187 -9.60 9.75 10.12
C GLY A 187 -8.12 9.82 10.54
N GLU A 188 -7.78 10.67 11.51
CA GLU A 188 -6.45 10.61 12.15
C GLU A 188 -6.39 9.37 13.03
N TRP A 189 -5.20 8.80 13.21
CA TRP A 189 -5.05 7.59 13.99
C TRP A 189 -3.77 7.61 14.79
N ARG A 190 -3.78 6.86 15.91
CA ARG A 190 -2.61 6.61 16.73
C ARG A 190 -2.76 5.33 17.52
N PHE A 191 -1.61 4.76 17.88
CA PHE A 191 -1.51 3.67 18.84
C PHE A 191 -1.39 4.24 20.26
N VAL A 192 -2.28 3.80 21.15
CA VAL A 192 -2.34 4.24 22.54
C VAL A 192 -2.06 3.05 23.45
N PRO A 193 -1.00 3.08 24.27
CA PRO A 193 -0.77 2.04 25.27
C PRO A 193 -1.88 2.07 26.34
N PRO A 194 -2.11 0.96 27.06
CA PRO A 194 -3.12 0.91 28.09
C PRO A 194 -2.87 1.99 29.14
N PRO A 195 -3.93 2.69 29.59
CA PRO A 195 -3.78 3.72 30.60
C PRO A 195 -3.31 3.08 31.91
N SER A 196 -2.43 3.79 32.62
CA SER A 196 -1.99 3.40 33.96
C SER A 196 -3.13 3.47 34.98
N ASP A 197 -4.11 4.34 34.75
CA ASP A 197 -5.36 4.41 35.50
C ASP A 197 -6.50 3.72 34.73
N ARG A 198 -7.08 2.67 35.34
CA ARG A 198 -8.21 1.91 34.76
C ARG A 198 -9.49 2.74 34.55
N ARG A 199 -9.58 3.95 35.13
CA ARG A 199 -10.72 4.86 34.95
C ARG A 199 -10.58 5.78 33.74
N ALA A 200 -9.37 5.92 33.19
CA ALA A 200 -9.19 6.67 31.96
C ALA A 200 -9.70 5.84 30.77
N GLY A 201 -10.41 6.49 29.85
CA GLY A 201 -10.77 5.89 28.57
C GLY A 201 -9.52 5.42 27.81
N MET A 202 -9.64 4.33 27.05
CA MET A 202 -8.50 3.76 26.32
C MET A 202 -8.05 4.64 25.16
N CYS A 203 -9.01 5.33 24.54
CA CYS A 203 -8.77 6.27 23.47
C CYS A 203 -9.02 7.70 23.98
N PRO A 204 -8.44 8.70 23.29
CA PRO A 204 -8.74 10.11 23.53
C PRO A 204 -10.24 10.38 23.43
N ASP A 205 -10.72 11.43 24.10
CA ASP A 205 -12.12 11.83 24.01
C ASP A 205 -12.53 12.03 22.55
N GLU A 206 -13.71 11.52 22.19
CA GLU A 206 -14.29 11.53 20.83
C GLU A 206 -13.60 10.63 19.80
N TRP A 207 -12.60 9.82 20.19
CA TRP A 207 -11.94 8.86 19.30
C TRP A 207 -12.44 7.44 19.55
N ASP A 208 -12.57 6.67 18.46
CA ASP A 208 -13.04 5.29 18.49
C ASP A 208 -11.88 4.30 18.65
N ALA A 209 -12.05 3.33 19.54
CA ALA A 209 -11.17 2.17 19.65
C ALA A 209 -11.53 1.14 18.57
N VAL A 210 -10.72 1.05 17.51
CA VAL A 210 -11.03 0.19 16.36
C VAL A 210 -10.38 -1.19 16.42
N ALA A 211 -9.27 -1.32 17.15
CA ALA A 211 -8.57 -2.59 17.36
C ALA A 211 -7.72 -2.57 18.64
N SER A 212 -7.56 -3.74 19.26
CA SER A 212 -6.65 -3.94 20.40
C SER A 212 -5.60 -5.00 20.06
N PHE A 213 -4.37 -4.77 20.50
CA PHE A 213 -3.19 -5.59 20.32
C PHE A 213 -2.73 -6.14 21.69
N PRO A 214 -2.14 -7.35 21.77
CA PRO A 214 -2.04 -8.32 20.68
C PRO A 214 -3.44 -8.74 20.20
N LEU A 215 -3.57 -8.97 18.89
CA LEU A 215 -4.86 -9.30 18.29
C LEU A 215 -5.38 -10.57 18.95
N ALA A 216 -6.57 -10.50 19.55
CA ALA A 216 -7.21 -11.68 20.11
C ALA A 216 -7.33 -12.75 19.03
N SER A 217 -6.87 -13.96 19.33
CA SER A 217 -7.13 -15.14 18.50
C SER A 217 -8.63 -15.37 18.52
N GLY A 218 -9.31 -14.99 17.44
CA GLY A 218 -10.73 -15.30 17.24
C GLY A 218 -10.96 -16.79 17.09
#